data_AF-C6E6R3-F1
#
_entry.id   AF-C6E6R3-F1
#
_cell.length_a   1.000
_cell.length_b   1.000
_cell.length_c   1.000
_cell.angle_alpha   90.00
_cell.angle_beta   90.00
_cell.angle_gamma   90.00
#
_symmetry.space_group_name_H-M   'P 1'
#
loop_
_entity.id
_entity.type
_entity.pdbx_description
1 polymer ?
#
loop_
_entity_poly.entity_id
_entity_poly.type
_entity_poly.pdbx_seq_one_letter_code
_entity_poly.pdbx_strand_id
1 'polypeptide(L)'
;MAAEERKQFEVLKEGFAKATFGGALSGCSTLAVGGPIKFAAVEDNGGLNPEEFYVTQARLLSMAVTPYRMFDFTKEGVLKAAVKLFEGLTLYANHRADVNDWKGLVQECVWDDKNDPPGINGMLVIDKTVDPKLARGVEIKALRSVSVTIWFKYERSHPNLDYFWDRLGEVVDGQLVRFIVTEITNAGEVSIVWEGEDPHAKTFSAPGNKPGAHSASNHEEEKEMKLTVATLAALGLAAGTEVTEEMLEQKIVGLTKQVDQLKVDAAVGVATLKETRERAVTLYKASKGEKVVESFVTNVLEKADLETCRAYCLEYEGEVEKNVPLACPKCGEKLARRSSVPEPVGGNLNAPGKRIDDFKSA
;
A
#
# COMPACT_ATOMS: atom_id res chain seq x y z
N MET A 1 -60.71 15.36 -33.47
CA MET A 1 -59.80 15.87 -34.51
C MET A 1 -58.70 16.60 -33.75
N ALA A 2 -57.55 16.02 -33.43
CA ALA A 2 -56.42 15.53 -34.24
C ALA A 2 -55.20 16.45 -34.00
N ALA A 3 -54.00 15.84 -33.99
CA ALA A 3 -52.65 16.36 -33.68
C ALA A 3 -52.39 16.63 -32.18
N GLU A 4 -51.69 15.78 -31.39
CA GLU A 4 -50.35 15.17 -31.52
C GLU A 4 -49.20 16.20 -31.49
N GLU A 5 -48.65 16.49 -30.30
CA GLU A 5 -47.34 17.10 -30.14
C GLU A 5 -46.44 16.18 -29.29
N ARG A 6 -45.63 15.39 -29.99
CA ARG A 6 -44.44 14.74 -29.45
C ARG A 6 -43.32 15.78 -29.44
N LYS A 7 -42.83 16.20 -28.27
CA LYS A 7 -41.56 16.93 -28.19
C LYS A 7 -40.41 15.92 -28.20
N GLN A 8 -39.80 15.76 -29.37
CA GLN A 8 -38.47 15.18 -29.51
C GLN A 8 -37.44 16.15 -28.89
N PHE A 9 -36.60 15.64 -28.00
CA PHE A 9 -35.37 16.31 -27.60
C PHE A 9 -34.32 16.02 -28.67
N GLU A 10 -33.98 17.06 -29.44
CA GLU A 10 -32.92 17.01 -30.44
C GLU A 10 -31.57 17.27 -29.74
N VAL A 11 -30.68 16.28 -29.81
CA VAL A 11 -29.32 16.34 -29.28
C VAL A 11 -28.51 17.26 -30.18
N LEU A 12 -28.17 18.46 -29.70
CA LEU A 12 -27.24 19.37 -30.38
C LEU A 12 -25.82 18.82 -30.26
N LYS A 13 -25.31 18.27 -31.37
CA LYS A 13 -23.89 17.99 -31.60
C LYS A 13 -23.22 19.17 -32.29
N GLU A 14 -21.96 19.39 -31.90
CA GLU A 14 -20.88 20.03 -32.65
C GLU A 14 -20.84 21.57 -32.71
N GLY A 15 -20.17 22.15 -31.72
CA GLY A 15 -19.48 23.44 -31.85
C GLY A 15 -18.01 23.22 -32.19
N PHE A 16 -17.67 23.13 -33.48
CA PHE A 16 -16.30 23.32 -33.96
C PHE A 16 -16.13 24.78 -34.40
N ALA A 17 -15.15 25.46 -33.81
CA ALA A 17 -14.78 26.81 -34.15
C ALA A 17 -14.29 26.87 -35.61
N LYS A 18 -14.91 27.78 -36.38
CA LYS A 18 -14.54 28.08 -37.76
C LYS A 18 -13.27 28.96 -37.77
N ALA A 19 -12.09 28.34 -37.77
CA ALA A 19 -10.86 29.04 -38.11
C ALA A 19 -10.80 29.22 -39.63
N THR A 20 -10.97 30.46 -40.10
CA THR A 20 -10.78 30.82 -41.50
C THR A 20 -9.30 31.11 -41.74
N PHE A 21 -8.59 30.19 -42.40
CA PHE A 21 -7.25 30.47 -42.90
C PHE A 21 -7.36 31.06 -44.31
N GLY A 22 -7.15 32.38 -44.42
CA GLY A 22 -6.91 33.06 -45.69
C GLY A 22 -5.47 32.82 -46.12
N GLY A 23 -5.24 31.80 -46.93
CA GLY A 23 -3.95 31.52 -47.56
C GLY A 23 -4.14 31.21 -49.03
N ALA A 24 -3.78 32.16 -49.89
CA ALA A 24 -3.82 32.00 -51.34
C ALA A 24 -2.83 30.92 -51.79
N LEU A 25 -3.33 29.87 -52.43
CA LEU A 25 -2.50 28.94 -53.21
C LEU A 25 -2.83 29.13 -54.68
N SER A 26 -2.05 29.99 -55.32
CA SER A 26 -1.90 30.05 -56.77
C SER A 26 -0.98 28.89 -57.19
N GLY A 27 -1.50 27.94 -57.95
CA GLY A 27 -0.67 26.96 -58.66
C GLY A 27 -1.34 25.61 -58.89
N CYS A 28 -1.86 25.43 -60.12
CA CYS A 28 -1.90 24.19 -60.89
C CYS A 28 -2.04 22.87 -60.09
N SER A 29 -3.19 22.19 -60.11
CA SER A 29 -3.57 21.32 -61.22
C SER A 29 -4.93 20.69 -60.92
N THR A 30 -5.68 20.40 -61.98
CA THR A 30 -7.00 19.76 -61.98
C THR A 30 -7.01 18.43 -61.22
N LEU A 31 -7.77 18.34 -60.12
CA LEU A 31 -8.14 17.08 -59.49
C LEU A 31 -9.66 16.91 -59.52
N ALA A 32 -10.06 15.75 -60.03
CA ALA A 32 -11.43 15.33 -60.24
C ALA A 32 -12.26 15.39 -58.95
N VAL A 33 -13.41 16.05 -59.05
CA VAL A 33 -14.45 16.09 -58.02
C VAL A 33 -15.23 14.77 -58.09
N GLY A 34 -15.21 13.96 -57.03
CA GLY A 34 -16.11 12.78 -56.97
C GLY A 34 -15.77 11.63 -56.03
N GLY A 35 -14.81 11.74 -55.11
CA GLY A 35 -14.56 10.71 -54.09
C GLY A 35 -14.89 11.20 -52.67
N PRO A 36 -15.52 10.39 -51.80
CA PRO A 36 -15.64 10.74 -50.39
C PRO A 36 -14.25 10.88 -49.79
N ILE A 37 -13.94 12.07 -49.26
CA ILE A 37 -12.71 12.32 -48.50
C ILE A 37 -12.80 11.44 -47.26
N LYS A 38 -12.02 10.36 -47.24
CA LYS A 38 -11.81 9.57 -46.03
C LYS A 38 -10.87 10.36 -45.13
N PHE A 39 -11.41 11.00 -44.09
CA PHE A 39 -10.61 11.39 -42.95
C PHE A 39 -10.21 10.10 -42.24
N ALA A 40 -8.99 9.63 -42.48
CA ALA A 40 -8.36 8.72 -41.53
C ALA A 40 -8.23 9.48 -40.22
N ALA A 41 -8.81 8.96 -39.15
CA ALA A 41 -8.50 9.44 -37.81
C ALA A 41 -7.00 9.23 -37.61
N VAL A 42 -6.23 10.30 -37.75
CA VAL A 42 -4.88 10.33 -37.21
C VAL A 42 -5.11 10.23 -35.70
N GLU A 43 -4.63 9.15 -35.07
CA GLU A 43 -4.48 9.11 -33.62
C GLU A 43 -3.42 10.14 -33.25
N ASP A 44 -3.81 11.41 -33.29
CA ASP A 44 -2.98 12.51 -32.87
C ASP A 44 -3.05 12.55 -31.34
N ASN A 45 -2.11 11.88 -30.69
CA ASN A 45 -1.85 12.02 -29.25
C ASN A 45 -1.34 13.44 -28.91
N GLY A 46 -1.65 14.47 -29.70
CA GLY A 46 -1.31 15.87 -29.49
C GLY A 46 0.20 16.15 -29.39
N GLY A 47 1.07 15.20 -29.77
CA GLY A 47 2.51 15.27 -29.50
C GLY A 47 2.91 15.05 -28.03
N LEU A 48 2.03 14.50 -27.19
CA LEU A 48 2.35 14.15 -25.80
C LEU A 48 3.37 12.99 -25.75
N ASN A 49 4.40 13.14 -24.93
CA ASN A 49 5.41 12.09 -24.74
C ASN A 49 4.93 11.09 -23.69
N PRO A 50 4.73 9.80 -24.01
CA PRO A 50 4.32 8.80 -23.03
C PRO A 50 5.23 8.69 -21.80
N GLU A 51 6.51 9.05 -21.93
CA GLU A 51 7.47 9.04 -20.82
C GLU A 51 7.17 10.12 -19.77
N GLU A 52 6.36 11.13 -20.08
CA GLU A 52 5.93 12.17 -19.13
C GLU A 52 4.88 11.65 -18.15
N PHE A 53 4.26 10.50 -18.44
CA PHE A 53 3.21 9.94 -17.60
C PHE A 53 3.70 8.72 -16.82
N TYR A 54 3.26 8.63 -15.57
CA TYR A 54 3.37 7.43 -14.76
C TYR A 54 2.00 6.77 -14.71
N VAL A 55 1.90 5.56 -15.24
CA VAL A 55 0.64 4.81 -15.31
C VAL A 55 0.69 3.66 -14.32
N THR A 56 -0.32 3.55 -13.47
CA THR A 56 -0.47 2.41 -12.57
C THR A 56 -1.93 2.05 -12.40
N GLN A 57 -2.21 0.76 -12.26
CA GLN A 57 -3.56 0.29 -11.97
C GLN A 57 -3.85 0.49 -10.48
N ALA A 58 -5.09 0.83 -10.14
CA ALA A 58 -5.55 0.91 -8.76
C ALA A 58 -6.97 0.38 -8.60
N ARG A 59 -7.26 -0.14 -7.40
CA ARG A 59 -8.64 -0.30 -6.91
C ARG A 59 -9.17 1.09 -6.54
N LEU A 60 -10.24 1.50 -7.19
CA LEU A 60 -10.90 2.80 -6.97
C LEU A 60 -11.97 2.70 -5.88
N LEU A 61 -12.77 1.63 -5.93
CA LEU A 61 -13.85 1.38 -4.98
C LEU A 61 -14.17 -0.12 -4.93
N SER A 62 -14.31 -0.65 -3.72
CA SER A 62 -14.46 -2.09 -3.46
C SER A 62 -15.85 -2.44 -2.96
N MET A 63 -16.28 -3.65 -3.25
CA MET A 63 -17.52 -4.27 -2.79
C MET A 63 -17.38 -4.70 -1.33
N ALA A 64 -17.31 -3.72 -0.43
CA ALA A 64 -17.07 -3.88 0.99
C ALA A 64 -17.90 -2.89 1.82
N VAL A 65 -17.90 -3.08 3.14
CA VAL A 65 -18.42 -2.09 4.09
C VAL A 65 -17.29 -1.18 4.53
N THR A 66 -17.48 0.13 4.44
CA THR A 66 -16.45 1.10 4.85
C THR A 66 -16.43 1.29 6.36
N PRO A 67 -15.25 1.35 7.00
CA PRO A 67 -15.12 1.30 8.46
C PRO A 67 -15.41 2.62 9.18
N TYR A 68 -15.47 3.77 8.51
CA TYR A 68 -15.67 5.05 9.20
C TYR A 68 -17.11 5.53 9.11
N ARG A 69 -17.71 5.49 7.91
CA ARG A 69 -19.08 5.96 7.67
C ARG A 69 -20.10 4.84 7.52
N MET A 70 -19.65 3.59 7.52
CA MET A 70 -20.52 2.41 7.39
C MET A 70 -21.33 2.44 6.10
N PHE A 71 -20.70 2.78 4.98
CA PHE A 71 -21.29 2.62 3.67
C PHE A 71 -21.10 1.17 3.21
N ASP A 72 -22.20 0.49 2.95
CA ASP A 72 -22.22 -0.90 2.51
C ASP A 72 -22.41 -0.97 0.99
N PHE A 73 -21.33 -1.26 0.28
CA PHE A 73 -21.32 -1.48 -1.17
C PHE A 73 -21.49 -2.95 -1.56
N THR A 74 -21.81 -3.85 -0.62
CA THR A 74 -21.89 -5.30 -0.88
C THR A 74 -23.14 -5.74 -1.64
N LYS A 75 -24.09 -4.81 -1.89
CA LYS A 75 -25.29 -5.09 -2.68
C LYS A 75 -24.91 -5.45 -4.12
N GLU A 76 -25.25 -6.66 -4.52
CA GLU A 76 -24.87 -7.23 -5.82
C GLU A 76 -25.28 -6.34 -6.99
N GLY A 77 -24.38 -6.17 -7.96
CA GLY A 77 -24.64 -5.42 -9.19
C GLY A 77 -24.53 -3.90 -9.07
N VAL A 78 -24.61 -3.31 -7.87
CA VAL A 78 -24.60 -1.86 -7.67
C VAL A 78 -23.29 -1.23 -8.15
N LEU A 79 -22.14 -1.71 -7.66
CA LEU A 79 -20.83 -1.20 -8.11
C LEU A 79 -20.54 -1.53 -9.57
N LYS A 80 -20.91 -2.73 -10.02
CA LYS A 80 -20.67 -3.18 -11.40
C LYS A 80 -21.40 -2.29 -12.42
N ALA A 81 -22.60 -1.82 -12.10
CA ALA A 81 -23.34 -0.87 -12.93
C ALA A 81 -22.67 0.52 -12.98
N ALA A 82 -21.90 0.89 -11.96
CA ALA A 82 -21.30 2.21 -11.82
C ALA A 82 -19.96 2.39 -12.56
N VAL A 83 -19.34 1.32 -13.07
CA VAL A 83 -17.98 1.32 -13.66
C VAL A 83 -17.76 2.46 -14.65
N LYS A 84 -18.74 2.73 -15.53
CA LYS A 84 -18.62 3.79 -16.56
C LYS A 84 -18.62 5.21 -16.01
N LEU A 85 -19.10 5.43 -14.78
CA LEU A 85 -19.05 6.75 -14.14
C LEU A 85 -17.62 7.15 -13.74
N PHE A 86 -16.70 6.19 -13.64
CA PHE A 86 -15.32 6.42 -13.21
C PHE A 86 -14.37 6.70 -14.38
N GLU A 87 -14.83 6.50 -15.62
CA GLU A 87 -14.01 6.70 -16.82
C GLU A 87 -13.77 8.19 -17.06
N GLY A 88 -12.51 8.59 -17.24
CA GLY A 88 -12.12 9.95 -17.55
C GLY A 88 -12.18 10.93 -16.37
N LEU A 89 -12.34 10.43 -15.13
CA LEU A 89 -12.32 11.29 -13.95
C LEU A 89 -10.95 11.95 -13.76
N THR A 90 -10.97 13.21 -13.32
CA THR A 90 -9.73 13.93 -12.97
C THR A 90 -9.11 13.35 -11.71
N LEU A 91 -7.78 13.25 -11.71
CA LEU A 91 -6.98 12.79 -10.58
C LEU A 91 -6.46 13.99 -9.79
N TYR A 92 -6.66 13.99 -8.47
CA TYR A 92 -6.17 15.01 -7.53
C TYR A 92 -5.32 14.41 -6.41
N ALA A 93 -4.77 15.30 -5.57
CA ALA A 93 -4.26 14.95 -4.25
C ALA A 93 -5.23 15.44 -3.15
N ASN A 94 -5.46 14.63 -2.13
CA ASN A 94 -6.18 15.01 -0.89
C ASN A 94 -7.58 15.65 -1.07
N HIS A 95 -8.39 15.22 -2.04
CA HIS A 95 -9.78 15.69 -2.24
C HIS A 95 -9.92 17.20 -2.51
N ARG A 96 -8.88 17.84 -3.02
CA ARG A 96 -8.91 19.26 -3.40
C ARG A 96 -9.15 19.39 -4.90
N ALA A 97 -10.41 19.46 -5.30
CA ALA A 97 -10.84 19.62 -6.69
C ALA A 97 -10.67 21.07 -7.22
N ASP A 98 -9.46 21.63 -7.08
CA ASP A 98 -9.08 22.91 -7.70
C ASP A 98 -8.59 22.65 -9.12
N VAL A 99 -9.14 23.34 -10.11
CA VAL A 99 -8.77 23.15 -11.53
C VAL A 99 -7.27 23.32 -11.77
N ASN A 100 -6.55 24.07 -10.93
CA ASN A 100 -5.10 24.26 -11.07
C ASN A 100 -4.26 23.16 -10.38
N ASP A 101 -4.86 22.29 -9.57
CA ASP A 101 -4.16 21.27 -8.77
C ASP A 101 -4.42 19.84 -9.28
N TRP A 102 -4.89 19.71 -10.54
CA TRP A 102 -5.02 18.41 -11.19
C TRP A 102 -3.65 17.72 -11.30
N LYS A 103 -3.66 16.39 -11.23
CA LYS A 103 -2.46 15.53 -11.25
C LYS A 103 -2.45 14.57 -12.44
N GLY A 104 -3.60 14.41 -13.07
CA GLY A 104 -3.79 13.53 -14.19
C GLY A 104 -5.24 13.12 -14.32
N LEU A 105 -5.47 11.89 -14.78
CA LEU A 105 -6.81 11.38 -15.02
C LEU A 105 -6.87 9.86 -14.86
N VAL A 106 -8.09 9.32 -14.82
CA VAL A 106 -8.37 7.90 -14.71
C VAL A 106 -8.90 7.36 -16.04
N GLN A 107 -8.38 6.22 -16.49
CA GLN A 107 -8.81 5.55 -17.72
C GLN A 107 -8.98 4.04 -17.51
N GLU A 108 -9.55 3.38 -18.52
CA GLU A 108 -9.64 1.92 -18.59
C GLU A 108 -10.32 1.34 -17.35
N CYS A 109 -11.43 1.95 -16.92
CA CYS A 109 -12.16 1.51 -15.75
C CYS A 109 -12.87 0.18 -16.04
N VAL A 110 -12.62 -0.80 -15.19
CA VAL A 110 -13.12 -2.17 -15.34
C VAL A 110 -13.63 -2.74 -14.03
N TRP A 111 -14.66 -3.58 -14.13
CA TRP A 111 -15.08 -4.44 -13.03
C TRP A 111 -14.08 -5.59 -12.87
N ASP A 112 -13.70 -5.86 -11.63
CA ASP A 112 -12.81 -6.95 -11.28
C ASP A 112 -13.42 -7.77 -10.14
N ASP A 113 -13.77 -9.01 -10.46
CA ASP A 113 -14.28 -10.04 -9.55
C ASP A 113 -13.23 -11.11 -9.22
N LYS A 114 -11.99 -10.93 -9.67
CA LYS A 114 -10.90 -11.90 -9.44
C LYS A 114 -10.16 -11.64 -8.14
N ASN A 115 -10.07 -10.37 -7.74
CA ASN A 115 -9.50 -10.00 -6.45
C ASN A 115 -10.58 -9.95 -5.37
N ASP A 116 -10.18 -10.21 -4.13
CA ASP A 116 -11.06 -10.17 -2.95
C ASP A 116 -10.70 -8.95 -2.06
N PRO A 117 -11.64 -8.02 -1.80
CA PRO A 117 -13.00 -7.96 -2.34
C PRO A 117 -13.04 -7.56 -3.83
N PRO A 118 -14.09 -8.00 -4.58
CA PRO A 118 -14.40 -7.48 -5.91
C PRO A 118 -14.54 -5.96 -5.92
N GLY A 119 -14.38 -5.32 -7.08
CA GLY A 119 -14.52 -3.87 -7.14
C GLY A 119 -14.25 -3.27 -8.51
N ILE A 120 -14.21 -1.94 -8.53
CA ILE A 120 -13.88 -1.12 -9.70
C ILE A 120 -12.38 -0.84 -9.67
N ASN A 121 -11.70 -1.23 -10.73
CA ASN A 121 -10.31 -0.84 -10.99
C ASN A 121 -10.27 0.23 -12.07
N GLY A 122 -9.21 1.04 -12.07
CA GLY A 122 -8.87 1.95 -13.15
C GLY A 122 -7.37 2.20 -13.23
N MET A 123 -6.92 2.68 -14.39
CA MET A 123 -5.56 3.13 -14.61
C MET A 123 -5.45 4.60 -14.19
N LEU A 124 -4.60 4.87 -13.20
CA LEU A 124 -4.21 6.22 -12.83
C LEU A 124 -3.11 6.66 -13.79
N VAL A 125 -3.39 7.67 -14.60
CA VAL A 125 -2.42 8.31 -15.50
C VAL A 125 -1.95 9.59 -14.81
N ILE A 126 -0.77 9.54 -14.20
CA ILE A 126 -0.20 10.65 -13.41
C ILE A 126 0.79 11.43 -14.27
N ASP A 127 0.64 12.73 -14.36
CA ASP A 127 1.57 13.60 -15.09
C ASP A 127 2.80 13.91 -14.22
N LYS A 128 3.98 13.39 -14.62
CA LYS A 128 5.25 13.61 -13.90
C LYS A 128 5.76 15.04 -14.05
N THR A 129 5.32 15.76 -15.08
CA THR A 129 5.73 17.15 -15.32
C THR A 129 4.98 18.12 -14.39
N VAL A 130 3.74 17.76 -14.03
CA VAL A 130 2.92 18.53 -13.08
C VAL A 130 3.32 18.26 -11.64
N ASP A 131 3.47 17.00 -11.25
CA ASP A 131 3.84 16.64 -9.87
C ASP A 131 4.79 15.42 -9.82
N PRO A 132 6.10 15.63 -10.03
CA PRO A 132 7.07 14.53 -10.03
C PRO A 132 7.20 13.86 -8.65
N LYS A 133 6.91 14.57 -7.56
CA LYS A 133 7.00 14.02 -6.20
C LYS A 133 5.85 13.07 -5.93
N LEU A 134 4.63 13.41 -6.36
CA LEU A 134 3.47 12.52 -6.27
C LEU A 134 3.70 11.26 -7.10
N ALA A 135 4.09 11.41 -8.37
CA ALA A 135 4.38 10.28 -9.25
C ALA A 135 5.44 9.35 -8.66
N ARG A 136 6.55 9.92 -8.15
CA ARG A 136 7.60 9.17 -7.46
C ARG A 136 7.09 8.47 -6.21
N GLY A 137 6.26 9.16 -5.41
CA GLY A 137 5.67 8.63 -4.19
C GLY A 137 4.79 7.41 -4.46
N VAL A 138 4.03 7.43 -5.55
CA VAL A 138 3.24 6.28 -5.99
C VAL A 138 4.14 5.15 -6.51
N GLU A 139 5.13 5.49 -7.34
CA GLU A 139 6.09 4.52 -7.91
C GLU A 139 6.82 3.72 -6.82
N ILE A 140 7.33 4.39 -5.79
CA ILE A 140 8.05 3.74 -4.68
C ILE A 140 7.10 3.19 -3.60
N LYS A 141 5.78 3.27 -3.81
CA LYS A 141 4.73 2.79 -2.88
C LYS A 141 4.70 3.52 -1.53
N ALA A 142 5.26 4.72 -1.46
CA ALA A 142 5.08 5.63 -0.33
C ALA A 142 3.64 6.19 -0.27
N LEU A 143 3.02 6.39 -1.43
CA LEU A 143 1.63 6.79 -1.59
C LEU A 143 0.88 5.69 -2.35
N ARG A 144 -0.09 5.05 -1.69
CA ARG A 144 -0.78 3.89 -2.26
C ARG A 144 -2.29 3.96 -2.15
N SER A 145 -2.81 4.82 -1.28
CA SER A 145 -4.25 4.87 -1.02
C SER A 145 -4.93 5.76 -2.04
N VAL A 146 -6.07 5.28 -2.53
CA VAL A 146 -6.92 5.99 -3.47
C VAL A 146 -8.27 6.21 -2.82
N SER A 147 -8.91 7.31 -3.15
CA SER A 147 -10.26 7.63 -2.72
C SER A 147 -11.03 8.26 -3.87
N VAL A 148 -12.35 8.18 -3.80
CA VAL A 148 -13.24 8.71 -4.84
C VAL A 148 -14.34 9.53 -4.19
N THR A 149 -14.66 10.66 -4.81
CA THR A 149 -15.88 11.41 -4.51
C THR A 149 -17.05 10.81 -5.31
N ILE A 150 -18.07 10.29 -4.63
CA ILE A 150 -19.28 9.71 -5.25
C ILE A 150 -20.56 10.27 -4.64
N TRP A 151 -21.63 10.23 -5.43
CA TRP A 151 -23.00 10.43 -4.99
C TRP A 151 -23.78 9.14 -5.18
N PHE A 152 -24.60 8.78 -4.21
CA PHE A 152 -25.34 7.54 -4.22
C PHE A 152 -26.67 7.63 -3.46
N LYS A 153 -27.59 6.73 -3.80
CA LYS A 153 -28.81 6.45 -3.03
C LYS A 153 -28.53 5.33 -2.04
N TYR A 154 -29.23 5.36 -0.90
CA TYR A 154 -29.06 4.35 0.14
C TYR A 154 -30.36 4.07 0.89
N GLU A 155 -30.39 2.92 1.54
CA GLU A 155 -31.37 2.50 2.53
C GLU A 155 -30.70 2.36 3.89
N ARG A 156 -31.45 2.59 4.98
CA ARG A 156 -30.96 2.29 6.34
C ARG A 156 -31.07 0.80 6.57
N SER A 157 -30.04 0.16 7.12
CA SER A 157 -30.16 -1.26 7.51
C SER A 157 -31.26 -1.49 8.57
N HIS A 158 -31.52 -0.48 9.40
CA HIS A 158 -32.60 -0.48 10.39
C HIS A 158 -33.48 0.76 10.21
N PRO A 159 -34.57 0.67 9.42
CA PRO A 159 -35.38 1.85 9.05
C PRO A 159 -36.09 2.51 10.25
N ASN A 160 -36.42 1.72 11.27
CA ASN A 160 -37.17 2.14 12.45
C ASN A 160 -36.29 2.29 13.71
N LEU A 161 -34.96 2.27 13.57
CA LEU A 161 -34.06 2.39 14.71
C LEU A 161 -33.97 3.84 15.18
N ASP A 162 -34.31 4.06 16.44
CA ASP A 162 -34.09 5.35 17.10
C ASP A 162 -32.60 5.68 17.14
N TYR A 163 -32.27 6.95 16.88
CA TYR A 163 -30.88 7.44 16.85
C TYR A 163 -29.98 6.68 15.87
N PHE A 164 -30.52 6.22 14.73
CA PHE A 164 -29.79 5.45 13.72
C PHE A 164 -28.38 5.99 13.40
N TRP A 165 -28.22 7.32 13.27
CA TRP A 165 -26.94 7.96 12.94
C TRP A 165 -25.89 7.82 14.05
N ASP A 166 -26.30 7.92 15.31
CA ASP A 166 -25.40 7.81 16.46
C ASP A 166 -24.97 6.36 16.71
N ARG A 167 -25.74 5.40 16.18
CA ARG A 167 -25.52 3.96 16.34
C ARG A 167 -24.84 3.31 15.15
N LEU A 168 -24.34 4.08 14.18
CA LEU A 168 -23.59 3.54 13.04
C LEU A 168 -22.41 2.69 13.52
N GLY A 169 -22.29 1.48 12.97
CA GLY A 169 -21.22 0.55 13.34
C GLY A 169 -21.56 -0.37 14.52
N GLU A 170 -22.67 -0.13 15.22
CA GLU A 170 -23.15 -1.06 16.24
C GLU A 170 -23.82 -2.28 15.61
N VAL A 171 -23.79 -3.40 16.31
CA VAL A 171 -24.58 -4.60 15.96
C VAL A 171 -25.88 -4.55 16.75
N VAL A 172 -26.99 -4.42 16.04
CA VAL A 172 -28.36 -4.43 16.57
C VAL A 172 -29.11 -5.56 15.88
N ASP A 173 -29.84 -6.38 16.64
CA ASP A 173 -30.60 -7.52 16.09
C ASP A 173 -29.77 -8.46 15.19
N GLY A 174 -28.47 -8.61 15.51
CA GLY A 174 -27.54 -9.44 14.75
C GLY A 174 -27.08 -8.83 13.41
N GLN A 175 -27.44 -7.58 13.12
CA GLN A 175 -27.04 -6.87 11.91
C GLN A 175 -26.30 -5.57 12.22
N LEU A 176 -25.30 -5.25 11.40
CA LEU A 176 -24.56 -3.99 11.51
C LEU A 176 -25.46 -2.80 11.10
N VAL A 177 -25.52 -1.77 11.94
CA VAL A 177 -26.17 -0.49 11.64
C VAL A 177 -25.32 0.27 10.61
N ARG A 178 -25.83 0.42 9.39
CA ARG A 178 -25.06 0.90 8.22
C ARG A 178 -25.98 1.42 7.12
N PHE A 179 -25.41 2.18 6.18
CA PHE A 179 -26.11 2.60 4.96
C PHE A 179 -25.92 1.55 3.87
N ILE A 180 -27.00 0.91 3.46
CA ILE A 180 -26.98 -0.03 2.33
C ILE A 180 -27.05 0.80 1.05
N VAL A 181 -25.95 0.87 0.32
CA VAL A 181 -25.91 1.62 -0.94
C VAL A 181 -26.73 0.88 -1.99
N THR A 182 -27.68 1.57 -2.60
CA THR A 182 -28.61 0.97 -3.57
C THR A 182 -28.30 1.35 -5.01
N GLU A 183 -27.62 2.48 -5.23
CA GLU A 183 -27.28 2.99 -6.57
C GLU A 183 -26.19 4.05 -6.44
N ILE A 184 -25.13 3.98 -7.26
CA ILE A 184 -24.19 5.09 -7.43
C ILE A 184 -24.69 5.94 -8.59
N THR A 185 -25.06 7.18 -8.30
CA THR A 185 -25.68 8.09 -9.27
C THR A 185 -24.67 8.95 -10.01
N ASN A 186 -23.51 9.22 -9.39
CA ASN A 186 -22.45 10.02 -9.99
C ASN A 186 -21.09 9.76 -9.34
N ALA A 187 -20.02 10.01 -10.08
CA ALA A 187 -18.65 10.05 -9.57
C ALA A 187 -17.98 11.36 -10.02
N GLY A 188 -17.23 12.00 -9.12
CA GLY A 188 -16.70 13.35 -9.32
C GLY A 188 -15.23 13.38 -9.65
N GLU A 189 -14.41 12.87 -8.74
CA GLU A 189 -12.96 12.83 -8.91
C GLU A 189 -12.38 11.60 -8.22
N VAL A 190 -11.12 11.31 -8.54
CA VAL A 190 -10.28 10.34 -7.84
C VAL A 190 -9.10 11.06 -7.21
N SER A 191 -8.77 10.73 -5.97
CA SER A 191 -7.69 11.34 -5.23
C SER A 191 -6.68 10.32 -4.72
N ILE A 192 -5.39 10.66 -4.81
CA ILE A 192 -4.32 9.95 -4.09
C ILE A 192 -4.23 10.55 -2.70
N VAL A 193 -4.50 9.72 -1.69
CA VAL A 193 -4.61 10.13 -0.29
C VAL A 193 -3.64 9.34 0.59
N TRP A 194 -3.41 9.81 1.81
CA TRP A 194 -2.67 9.04 2.80
C TRP A 194 -3.47 7.80 3.24
N GLU A 195 -4.72 7.99 3.61
CA GLU A 195 -5.70 6.95 3.95
C GLU A 195 -7.08 7.33 3.39
N GLY A 196 -7.81 6.34 2.90
CA GLY A 196 -9.13 6.51 2.27
C GLY A 196 -10.22 5.78 3.04
N GLU A 197 -11.47 6.13 2.75
CA GLU A 197 -12.66 5.49 3.34
C GLU A 197 -12.74 3.99 3.00
N ASP A 198 -12.31 3.59 1.80
CA ASP A 198 -12.21 2.18 1.42
C ASP A 198 -10.79 1.65 1.74
N PRO A 199 -10.64 0.68 2.66
CA PRO A 199 -9.33 0.13 3.03
C PRO A 199 -8.68 -0.69 1.91
N HIS A 200 -9.44 -1.14 0.92
CA HIS A 200 -8.95 -1.93 -0.21
C HIS A 200 -8.65 -1.07 -1.45
N ALA A 201 -9.10 0.20 -1.48
CA ALA A 201 -8.81 1.15 -2.56
C ALA A 201 -7.34 1.55 -2.54
N LYS A 202 -6.52 0.76 -3.23
CA LYS A 202 -5.07 0.90 -3.29
C LYS A 202 -4.54 0.75 -4.72
N THR A 203 -3.42 1.40 -5.00
CA THR A 203 -2.63 1.12 -6.21
C THR A 203 -2.11 -0.31 -6.15
N PHE A 204 -2.24 -1.05 -7.25
CA PHE A 204 -1.64 -2.36 -7.38
C PHE A 204 -0.12 -2.25 -7.47
N SER A 205 0.56 -3.38 -7.26
CA SER A 205 1.97 -3.46 -7.66
C SER A 205 2.03 -3.26 -9.17
N ALA A 206 2.89 -2.34 -9.63
CA ALA A 206 2.92 -1.85 -11.00
C ALA A 206 2.68 -2.97 -12.03
N PRO A 207 1.66 -2.86 -12.90
CA PRO A 207 1.66 -3.65 -14.12
C PRO A 207 2.90 -3.22 -14.90
N GLY A 208 3.69 -4.18 -15.40
CA GLY A 208 4.79 -3.90 -16.31
C GLY A 208 4.31 -2.96 -17.41
N ASN A 209 5.01 -1.85 -17.58
CA ASN A 209 4.63 -0.74 -18.44
C ASN A 209 4.28 -1.22 -19.86
N LYS A 210 2.98 -1.34 -20.20
CA LYS A 210 2.44 -1.27 -21.56
C LYS A 210 0.97 -0.82 -21.52
N PRO A 211 0.67 0.45 -21.86
CA PRO A 211 -0.65 0.78 -22.40
C PRO A 211 -0.71 0.28 -23.85
N GLY A 212 -1.73 -0.51 -24.16
CA GLY A 212 -2.03 -0.99 -25.52
C GLY A 212 -1.46 -2.37 -25.88
N ALA A 213 -2.25 -3.43 -25.67
CA ALA A 213 -2.24 -4.62 -26.52
C ALA A 213 -3.43 -5.53 -26.20
N HIS A 214 -4.55 -5.31 -26.90
CA HIS A 214 -5.39 -6.43 -27.28
C HIS A 214 -5.28 -6.66 -28.79
N SER A 215 -4.88 -7.90 -29.09
CA SER A 215 -4.87 -8.60 -30.38
C SER A 215 -3.58 -8.60 -31.20
N ALA A 216 -3.18 -9.84 -31.46
CA ALA A 216 -2.58 -10.39 -32.67
C ALA A 216 -1.05 -10.45 -32.83
N SER A 217 -0.64 -11.70 -33.04
CA SER A 217 0.51 -12.23 -33.78
C SER A 217 1.91 -12.08 -33.18
N ASN A 218 2.45 -13.26 -32.88
CA ASN A 218 3.86 -13.59 -32.76
C ASN A 218 4.69 -12.95 -33.88
N HIS A 219 5.71 -12.20 -33.51
CA HIS A 219 7.00 -12.23 -34.16
C HIS A 219 8.06 -11.81 -33.14
N GLU A 220 8.94 -12.74 -32.81
CA GLU A 220 10.15 -12.49 -32.03
C GLU A 220 11.11 -11.66 -32.89
N GLU A 221 11.32 -10.40 -32.51
CA GLU A 221 12.56 -9.69 -32.82
C GLU A 221 13.27 -9.45 -31.49
N GLU A 222 14.33 -10.22 -31.25
CA GLU A 222 15.28 -10.00 -30.17
C GLU A 222 15.92 -8.62 -30.35
N LYS A 223 15.42 -7.62 -29.63
CA LYS A 223 16.14 -6.38 -29.41
C LYS A 223 16.90 -6.52 -28.10
N GLU A 224 18.23 -6.53 -28.20
CA GLU A 224 19.16 -6.51 -27.07
C GLU A 224 18.73 -5.46 -26.03
N MET A 225 18.28 -5.94 -24.87
CA MET A 225 18.01 -5.09 -23.72
C MET A 225 19.33 -4.55 -23.18
N LYS A 226 19.62 -3.27 -23.43
CA LYS A 226 20.68 -2.56 -22.72
C LYS A 226 20.22 -2.30 -21.29
N LEU A 227 20.63 -3.16 -20.36
CA LEU A 227 20.52 -2.92 -18.92
C LEU A 227 21.19 -1.58 -18.58
N THR A 228 20.47 -0.72 -17.85
CA THR A 228 21.01 0.57 -17.41
C THR A 228 22.18 0.36 -16.43
N VAL A 229 23.10 1.33 -16.38
CA VAL A 229 24.25 1.31 -15.44
C VAL A 229 23.78 1.20 -13.98
N ALA A 230 22.61 1.74 -13.65
CA ALA A 230 22.02 1.63 -12.33
C ALA A 230 21.57 0.19 -12.00
N THR A 231 20.98 -0.52 -12.95
CA THR A 231 20.64 -1.94 -12.81
C THR A 231 21.87 -2.83 -12.69
N LEU A 232 22.93 -2.56 -13.45
CA LEU A 232 24.21 -3.28 -13.31
C LEU A 232 24.84 -3.03 -11.94
N ALA A 233 24.84 -1.78 -11.46
CA ALA A 233 25.36 -1.42 -10.14
C ALA A 233 24.56 -2.06 -8.99
N ALA A 234 23.23 -2.11 -9.09
CA ALA A 234 22.38 -2.81 -8.10
C ALA A 234 22.64 -4.33 -8.09
N LEU A 235 22.99 -4.89 -9.25
CA LEU A 235 23.46 -6.26 -9.40
C LEU A 235 24.97 -6.41 -9.10
N GLY A 236 25.66 -5.37 -8.60
CA GLY A 236 27.08 -5.43 -8.26
C GLY A 236 28.00 -5.74 -9.45
N LEU A 237 27.54 -5.48 -10.67
CA LEU A 237 28.27 -5.69 -11.91
C LEU A 237 28.82 -4.36 -12.43
N ALA A 238 29.99 -4.39 -13.05
CA ALA A 238 30.58 -3.21 -13.65
C ALA A 238 29.78 -2.75 -14.88
N ALA A 239 29.82 -1.45 -15.16
CA ALA A 239 29.22 -0.92 -16.38
C ALA A 239 29.89 -1.55 -17.61
N GLY A 240 29.10 -2.14 -18.51
CA GLY A 240 29.60 -2.81 -19.71
C GLY A 240 29.93 -4.30 -19.54
N THR A 241 29.64 -4.92 -18.39
CA THR A 241 29.70 -6.38 -18.25
C THR A 241 28.54 -7.03 -19.01
N GLU A 242 28.85 -7.94 -19.92
CA GLU A 242 27.86 -8.84 -20.52
C GLU A 242 27.25 -9.71 -19.42
N VAL A 243 25.94 -9.59 -19.23
CA VAL A 243 25.22 -10.36 -18.22
C VAL A 243 24.82 -11.69 -18.85
N THR A 244 25.45 -12.78 -18.41
CA THR A 244 25.03 -14.14 -18.82
C THR A 244 23.93 -14.66 -17.90
N GLU A 245 23.14 -15.60 -18.42
CA GLU A 245 22.09 -16.31 -17.66
C GLU A 245 22.68 -16.97 -16.40
N GLU A 246 23.87 -17.57 -16.52
CA GLU A 246 24.61 -18.19 -15.42
C GLU A 246 24.94 -17.20 -14.28
N MET A 247 25.29 -15.95 -14.61
CA MET A 247 25.57 -14.92 -13.61
C MET A 247 24.32 -14.51 -12.82
N LEU A 248 23.17 -14.47 -13.50
CA LEU A 248 21.89 -14.18 -12.87
C LEU A 248 21.44 -15.34 -11.98
N GLU A 249 21.58 -16.58 -12.44
CA GLU A 249 21.28 -17.77 -11.65
C GLU A 249 22.15 -17.84 -10.38
N GLN A 250 23.45 -17.58 -10.49
CA GLN A 250 24.36 -17.54 -9.35
C GLN A 250 23.95 -16.45 -8.34
N LYS A 251 23.53 -15.28 -8.83
CA LYS A 251 23.05 -14.18 -7.98
C LYS A 251 21.73 -14.53 -7.28
N ILE A 252 20.79 -15.16 -7.99
CA ILE A 252 19.53 -15.64 -7.43
C ILE A 252 19.80 -16.66 -6.33
N VAL A 253 20.69 -17.63 -6.57
CA VAL A 253 21.09 -18.62 -5.56
C VAL A 253 21.75 -17.94 -4.35
N GLY A 254 22.63 -16.96 -4.58
CA GLY A 254 23.29 -16.20 -3.51
C GLY A 254 22.31 -15.40 -2.65
N LEU A 255 21.39 -14.67 -3.28
CA LEU A 255 20.35 -13.90 -2.58
C LEU A 255 19.36 -14.81 -1.86
N THR A 256 18.97 -15.94 -2.46
CA THR A 256 18.09 -16.94 -1.83
C THR A 256 18.73 -17.49 -0.55
N LYS A 257 20.04 -17.82 -0.59
CA LYS A 257 20.78 -18.24 0.61
C LYS A 257 20.82 -17.15 1.69
N GLN A 258 21.00 -15.88 1.31
CA GLN A 258 20.98 -14.77 2.27
C GLN A 258 19.60 -14.59 2.89
N VAL A 259 18.53 -14.69 2.10
CA VAL A 259 17.15 -14.62 2.59
C VAL A 259 16.86 -15.76 3.56
N ASP A 260 17.29 -16.98 3.24
CA ASP A 260 17.08 -18.13 4.12
C ASP A 260 17.88 -18.01 5.42
N GLN A 261 19.10 -17.48 5.37
CA GLN A 261 19.87 -17.17 6.58
C GLN A 261 19.16 -16.09 7.44
N LEU A 262 18.69 -15.00 6.83
CA LEU A 262 17.98 -13.94 7.55
C LEU A 262 16.68 -14.42 8.20
N LYS A 263 15.98 -15.39 7.59
CA LYS A 263 14.81 -16.02 8.22
C LYS A 263 15.19 -16.79 9.49
N VAL A 264 16.33 -17.51 9.47
CA VAL A 264 16.85 -18.21 10.64
C VAL A 264 17.21 -17.22 11.74
N ASP A 265 17.91 -16.14 11.40
CA ASP A 265 18.32 -15.11 12.36
C ASP A 265 17.10 -14.38 12.96
N ALA A 266 16.08 -14.09 12.15
CA ALA A 266 14.83 -13.50 12.60
C ALA A 266 14.08 -14.43 13.57
N ALA A 267 14.06 -15.74 13.31
CA ALA A 267 13.45 -16.71 14.22
C ALA A 267 14.17 -16.75 15.57
N VAL A 268 15.50 -16.71 15.58
CA VAL A 268 16.30 -16.61 16.81
C VAL A 268 16.01 -15.30 17.55
N GLY A 269 15.88 -14.18 16.84
CA GLY A 269 15.53 -12.89 17.44
C GLY A 269 14.16 -12.89 18.13
N VAL A 270 13.14 -13.48 17.48
CA VAL A 270 11.79 -13.62 18.06
C VAL A 270 11.81 -14.52 19.30
N ALA A 271 12.53 -15.65 19.25
CA ALA A 271 12.69 -16.53 20.40
C ALA A 271 13.39 -15.82 21.57
N THR A 272 14.49 -15.12 21.29
CA THR A 272 15.26 -14.36 22.30
C THR A 272 14.40 -13.29 22.97
N LEU A 273 13.60 -12.55 22.20
CA LEU A 273 12.70 -11.52 22.73
C LEU A 273 11.64 -12.13 23.65
N LYS A 274 11.05 -13.26 23.24
CA LYS A 274 10.08 -13.98 24.06
C LYS A 274 10.69 -14.45 25.38
N GLU A 275 11.85 -15.12 25.34
CA GLU A 275 12.54 -15.60 26.54
C GLU A 275 12.93 -14.44 27.47
N THR A 276 13.37 -13.31 26.92
CA THR A 276 13.74 -12.13 27.72
C THR A 276 12.51 -11.51 28.40
N ARG A 277 11.36 -11.46 27.72
CA ARG A 277 10.10 -11.00 28.30
C ARG A 277 9.62 -11.92 29.43
N GLU A 278 9.63 -13.23 29.20
CA GLU A 278 9.26 -14.22 30.21
C GLU A 278 10.17 -14.15 31.45
N ARG A 279 11.47 -13.94 31.24
CA ARG A 279 12.44 -13.70 32.32
C ARG A 279 12.11 -12.42 33.10
N ALA A 280 11.86 -11.30 32.42
CA ALA A 280 11.51 -10.03 33.06
C ALA A 280 10.23 -10.15 33.90
N VAL A 281 9.19 -10.83 33.38
CA VAL A 281 7.94 -11.09 34.11
C VAL A 281 8.18 -11.94 35.35
N THR A 282 9.00 -13.00 35.22
CA THR A 282 9.33 -13.88 36.34
C THR A 282 10.06 -13.13 37.46
N LEU A 283 11.05 -12.31 37.10
CA LEU A 283 11.81 -11.49 38.06
C LEU A 283 10.95 -10.40 38.70
N TYR A 284 10.06 -9.77 37.94
CA TYR A 284 9.09 -8.81 38.47
C TYR A 284 8.17 -9.46 39.51
N LYS A 285 7.62 -10.63 39.20
CA LYS A 285 6.77 -11.38 40.14
C LYS A 285 7.54 -11.79 41.40
N ALA A 286 8.78 -12.25 41.24
CA ALA A 286 9.65 -12.62 42.36
C ALA A 286 10.06 -11.42 43.24
N SER A 287 10.32 -10.25 42.65
CA SER A 287 10.72 -9.04 43.38
C SER A 287 9.57 -8.38 44.14
N LYS A 288 8.36 -8.34 43.56
CA LYS A 288 7.20 -7.66 44.15
C LYS A 288 6.33 -8.54 45.05
N GLY A 289 6.37 -9.86 44.91
CA GLY A 289 5.63 -10.80 45.77
C GLY A 289 4.12 -10.54 45.77
N GLU A 290 3.54 -10.23 46.92
CA GLU A 290 2.09 -9.93 47.06
C GLU A 290 1.67 -8.60 46.40
N LYS A 291 2.62 -7.72 46.04
CA LYS A 291 2.35 -6.40 45.45
C LYS A 291 2.38 -6.39 43.92
N VAL A 292 2.26 -7.56 43.29
CA VAL A 292 2.27 -7.68 41.82
C VAL A 292 1.04 -6.98 41.24
N VAL A 293 1.28 -6.12 40.26
CA VAL A 293 0.23 -5.47 39.47
C VAL A 293 0.14 -6.18 38.12
N GLU A 294 -0.86 -7.05 37.94
CA GLU A 294 -0.98 -7.86 36.73
C GLU A 294 -1.17 -7.01 35.46
N SER A 295 -1.81 -5.84 35.59
CA SER A 295 -1.94 -4.91 34.46
C SER A 295 -0.61 -4.32 33.98
N PHE A 296 0.41 -4.25 34.84
CA PHE A 296 1.77 -3.84 34.45
C PHE A 296 2.48 -4.95 33.66
N VAL A 297 2.25 -6.21 34.02
CA VAL A 297 2.77 -7.38 33.28
C VAL A 297 2.25 -7.37 31.85
N THR A 298 0.92 -7.32 31.67
CA THR A 298 0.29 -7.42 30.35
C THR A 298 0.49 -6.20 29.47
N ASN A 299 0.51 -4.99 30.06
CA ASN A 299 0.59 -3.76 29.26
C ASN A 299 2.00 -3.21 29.07
N VAL A 300 2.96 -3.60 29.91
CA VAL A 300 4.33 -3.07 29.85
C VAL A 300 5.32 -4.17 29.53
N LEU A 301 5.42 -5.21 30.37
CA LEU A 301 6.49 -6.23 30.22
C LEU A 301 6.29 -7.11 28.99
N GLU A 302 5.06 -7.55 28.70
CA GLU A 302 4.79 -8.40 27.53
C GLU A 302 4.88 -7.66 26.19
N LYS A 303 4.84 -6.32 26.21
CA LYS A 303 4.84 -5.46 25.01
C LYS A 303 6.18 -4.74 24.79
N ALA A 304 7.08 -4.72 25.77
CA ALA A 304 8.35 -4.03 25.70
C ALA A 304 9.30 -4.60 24.62
N ASP A 305 10.11 -3.74 24.01
CA ASP A 305 11.17 -4.14 23.07
C ASP A 305 12.35 -4.83 23.79
N LEU A 306 13.29 -5.39 23.03
CA LEU A 306 14.38 -6.20 23.58
C LEU A 306 15.29 -5.41 24.55
N GLU A 307 15.61 -4.16 24.25
CA GLU A 307 16.51 -3.33 25.08
C GLU A 307 15.82 -2.98 26.38
N THR A 308 14.56 -2.56 26.30
CA THR A 308 13.72 -2.26 27.46
C THR A 308 13.52 -3.50 28.34
N CYS A 309 13.26 -4.68 27.75
CA CYS A 309 13.15 -5.93 28.51
C CYS A 309 14.46 -6.30 29.22
N ARG A 310 15.62 -6.08 28.59
CA ARG A 310 16.92 -6.32 29.22
C ARG A 310 17.16 -5.39 30.42
N ALA A 311 16.79 -4.12 30.28
CA ALA A 311 16.87 -3.16 31.38
C ALA A 311 16.01 -3.59 32.58
N TYR A 312 14.77 -4.05 32.33
CA TYR A 312 13.91 -4.59 33.38
C TYR A 312 14.46 -5.85 34.04
N CYS A 313 15.04 -6.77 33.27
CA CYS A 313 15.73 -7.94 33.84
C CYS A 313 16.82 -7.53 34.83
N LEU A 314 17.68 -6.57 34.45
CA LEU A 314 18.77 -6.09 35.32
C LEU A 314 18.24 -5.41 36.59
N GLU A 315 17.22 -4.57 36.46
CA GLU A 315 16.61 -3.88 37.60
C GLU A 315 16.01 -4.88 38.59
N TYR A 316 15.16 -5.79 38.10
CA TYR A 316 14.47 -6.75 38.97
C TYR A 316 15.40 -7.84 39.51
N GLU A 317 16.44 -8.24 38.77
CA GLU A 317 17.52 -9.07 39.34
C GLU A 317 18.16 -8.39 40.55
N GLY A 318 18.51 -7.10 40.44
CA GLY A 318 19.07 -6.34 41.55
C GLY A 318 18.12 -6.20 42.73
N GLU A 319 16.80 -6.10 42.50
CA GLU A 319 15.80 -6.10 43.57
C GLU A 319 15.67 -7.47 44.24
N VAL A 320 15.60 -8.56 43.46
CA VAL A 320 15.56 -9.92 43.99
C VAL A 320 16.81 -10.21 44.83
N GLU A 321 18.00 -9.82 44.36
CA GLU A 321 19.25 -10.01 45.11
C GLU A 321 19.28 -9.28 46.46
N LYS A 322 18.67 -8.10 46.55
CA LYS A 322 18.53 -7.35 47.82
C LYS A 322 17.55 -8.04 48.78
N ASN A 323 16.52 -8.67 48.24
CA ASN A 323 15.47 -9.32 49.01
C ASN A 323 15.83 -10.75 49.46
N VAL A 324 16.92 -11.33 48.95
CA VAL A 324 17.41 -12.65 49.38
C VAL A 324 18.54 -12.50 50.42
N PRO A 325 18.29 -12.86 51.70
CA PRO A 325 19.30 -12.72 52.75
C PRO A 325 20.50 -13.65 52.53
N LEU A 326 21.71 -13.14 52.74
CA LEU A 326 22.98 -13.90 52.71
C LEU A 326 23.21 -14.74 53.99
N ALA A 327 22.16 -14.99 54.75
CA ALA A 327 22.17 -15.87 55.91
C ALA A 327 20.87 -16.66 55.95
N CYS A 328 20.95 -17.94 56.30
CA CYS A 328 19.77 -18.77 56.40
C CYS A 328 18.83 -18.22 57.50
N PRO A 329 17.58 -17.86 57.18
CA PRO A 329 16.66 -17.27 58.17
C PRO A 329 16.23 -18.26 59.27
N LYS A 330 16.55 -19.56 59.14
CA LYS A 330 16.23 -20.59 60.14
C LYS A 330 17.40 -20.93 61.07
N CYS A 331 18.64 -20.99 60.56
CA CYS A 331 19.81 -21.42 61.36
C CYS A 331 20.93 -20.38 61.46
N GLY A 332 20.83 -19.25 60.76
CA GLY A 332 21.78 -18.14 60.86
C GLY A 332 23.12 -18.35 60.16
N GLU A 333 23.36 -19.52 59.55
CA GLU A 333 24.58 -19.76 58.78
C GLU A 333 24.66 -18.82 57.57
N LYS A 334 25.86 -18.24 57.36
CA LYS A 334 26.13 -17.35 56.22
C LYS A 334 26.15 -18.18 54.93
N LEU A 335 25.30 -17.80 53.98
CA LEU A 335 25.25 -18.39 52.65
C LEU A 335 26.24 -17.67 51.75
N ALA A 336 27.12 -18.43 51.09
CA ALA A 336 27.99 -17.90 50.04
C ALA A 336 27.32 -18.08 48.66
N ARG A 337 27.31 -17.02 47.84
CA ARG A 337 26.84 -17.12 46.45
C ARG A 337 27.95 -17.76 45.61
N ARG A 338 27.78 -19.01 45.16
CA ARG A 338 28.70 -19.64 44.19
C ARG A 338 28.23 -19.30 42.77
N SER A 339 29.15 -18.79 41.96
CA SER A 339 28.97 -18.66 40.51
C SER A 339 29.11 -20.03 39.84
N SER A 340 28.35 -20.30 38.79
CA SER A 340 28.39 -21.55 38.02
C SER A 340 29.56 -21.63 37.02
N VAL A 341 30.46 -20.64 37.01
CA VAL A 341 31.69 -20.68 36.20
C VAL A 341 32.72 -21.55 36.93
N PRO A 342 33.20 -22.66 36.33
CA PRO A 342 34.27 -23.45 36.95
C PRO A 342 35.53 -22.59 37.07
N GLU A 343 36.15 -22.58 38.25
CA GLU A 343 37.44 -21.91 38.44
C GLU A 343 38.48 -22.56 37.52
N PRO A 344 39.25 -21.78 36.73
CA PRO A 344 40.27 -22.35 35.88
C PRO A 344 41.35 -23.00 36.76
N VAL A 345 41.45 -24.32 36.66
CA VAL A 345 42.48 -25.10 37.32
C VAL A 345 43.82 -24.75 36.69
N GLY A 346 44.64 -24.01 37.44
CA GLY A 346 46.08 -23.88 37.24
C GLY A 346 46.51 -23.25 35.91
N GLY A 347 46.77 -21.94 35.91
CA GLY A 347 47.57 -21.31 34.87
C GLY A 347 47.27 -19.85 34.61
N ASN A 348 48.06 -18.98 35.24
CA ASN A 348 48.30 -17.57 34.90
C ASN A 348 47.09 -16.61 34.88
N LEU A 349 47.10 -15.65 35.82
CA LEU A 349 46.05 -14.66 36.11
C LEU A 349 45.93 -13.51 35.07
N ASN A 350 46.14 -13.77 33.77
CA ASN A 350 46.07 -12.74 32.74
C ASN A 350 45.29 -13.18 31.49
N ALA A 351 44.01 -13.50 31.66
CA ALA A 351 43.06 -13.49 30.55
C ALA A 351 41.71 -12.93 31.04
N PRO A 352 41.28 -11.74 30.59
CA PRO A 352 40.00 -11.18 30.99
C PRO A 352 38.89 -11.99 30.31
N GLY A 353 38.19 -12.80 31.10
CA GLY A 353 36.87 -13.30 30.71
C GLY A 353 35.95 -12.10 30.50
N LYS A 354 35.38 -12.00 29.29
CA LYS A 354 34.72 -10.77 28.88
C LYS A 354 33.58 -10.39 29.83
N ARG A 355 33.68 -9.20 30.43
CA ARG A 355 32.61 -8.59 31.23
C ARG A 355 31.70 -7.79 30.32
N ILE A 356 30.54 -7.39 30.82
CA ILE A 356 29.51 -6.67 30.06
C ILE A 356 30.01 -5.34 29.45
N ASP A 357 31.11 -4.79 29.98
CA ASP A 357 31.78 -3.60 29.44
C ASP A 357 32.55 -3.88 28.13
N ASP A 358 32.83 -5.14 27.79
CA ASP A 358 33.47 -5.54 26.53
C ASP A 358 32.53 -5.51 25.32
N PHE A 359 31.26 -5.13 25.52
CA PHE A 359 30.25 -4.93 24.48
C PHE A 359 29.95 -3.45 24.21
N LYS A 360 30.65 -2.50 24.86
CA LYS A 360 30.40 -1.05 24.72
C LYS A 360 31.17 -0.37 23.58
N SER A 361 31.80 -1.12 22.68
CA SER A 361 32.37 -0.56 21.46
C SER A 361 32.16 -1.51 20.30
N ALA A 362 31.05 -1.30 19.59
CA ALA A 362 30.86 -1.67 18.18
C ALA A 362 30.32 -0.43 17.47
#